data_AF-M0M7G1-F1
#
_entry.id   AF-M0M7G1-F1
#
_cell.length_a   1.000
_cell.length_b   1.000
_cell.length_c   1.000
_cell.angle_alpha   90.00
_cell.angle_beta   90.00
_cell.angle_gamma   90.00
#
_symmetry.space_group_name_H-M   'P 1'
#
loop_
_entity.id
_entity.type
_entity.pdbx_description
1 polymer ?
#
loop_
_entity_poly.entity_id
_entity_poly.type
_entity_poly.pdbx_seq_one_letter_code
_entity_poly.pdbx_strand_id
1 'polypeptide(L)'
;MSLPSSHRATLGLVVLVLALLTFTVVGIAGTPSLSATEFDPGTDHGELATAPSVHDADNGSPPADEIRDAFEVAATDGYYEGTIDNASGTYSFIRDDRYEFVLVDGAFYEFEADVDGESVVIEAEERTPESLADELAVSLENAAEPTREAIETGDPVEYPGSDGLTPIVVDDGTYYAVTLGPPKHGSNPLSGGVVLFSAGALVVAIAALTVGGCWLRRRRQAD
;
A
#
# COMPACT_ATOMS: atom_id res chain seq x y z
N MET A 1 31.50 -36.80 -42.02
CA MET A 1 30.08 -37.08 -41.77
C MET A 1 29.75 -36.67 -40.34
N SER A 2 28.97 -35.60 -40.20
CA SER A 2 28.60 -34.99 -38.92
C SER A 2 27.47 -35.77 -38.27
N LEU A 3 27.64 -36.22 -37.03
CA LEU A 3 26.57 -36.85 -36.25
C LEU A 3 25.60 -35.78 -35.70
N PRO A 4 24.29 -36.11 -35.54
CA PRO A 4 23.23 -35.12 -35.41
C PRO A 4 23.08 -34.56 -34.00
N SER A 5 22.76 -33.27 -33.94
CA SER A 5 22.65 -32.38 -32.78
C SER A 5 21.40 -32.56 -31.91
N SER A 6 20.63 -33.63 -32.09
CA SER A 6 19.27 -33.77 -31.52
C SER A 6 19.22 -34.20 -30.05
N HIS A 7 20.25 -34.88 -29.53
CA HIS A 7 20.26 -35.37 -28.13
C HIS A 7 20.73 -34.33 -27.10
N ARG A 8 21.45 -33.28 -27.53
CA ARG A 8 21.86 -32.18 -26.62
C ARG A 8 20.77 -31.13 -26.44
N ALA A 9 19.93 -30.93 -27.46
CA ALA A 9 18.81 -29.98 -27.40
C ALA A 9 17.67 -30.47 -26.50
N THR A 10 17.37 -31.78 -26.52
CA THR A 10 16.30 -32.38 -25.72
C THR A 10 16.61 -32.43 -24.23
N LEU A 11 17.87 -32.66 -23.86
CA LEU A 11 18.31 -32.67 -22.45
C LEU A 11 18.39 -31.25 -21.85
N GLY A 12 18.79 -30.26 -22.66
CA GLY A 12 18.76 -28.85 -22.25
C GLY A 12 17.34 -28.32 -22.03
N LEU A 13 16.38 -28.73 -22.86
CA LEU A 13 14.98 -28.34 -22.72
C LEU A 13 14.33 -28.93 -21.46
N VAL A 14 14.62 -30.19 -21.11
CA VAL A 14 14.08 -30.83 -19.89
C VAL A 14 14.64 -30.18 -18.63
N VAL A 15 15.93 -29.80 -18.61
CA VAL A 15 16.53 -29.07 -17.46
C VAL A 15 15.98 -27.66 -17.35
N LEU A 16 15.73 -26.96 -18.47
CA LEU A 16 15.12 -25.64 -18.45
C LEU A 16 13.66 -25.68 -17.97
N VAL A 17 12.89 -26.69 -18.40
CA VAL A 17 11.49 -26.90 -17.96
C VAL A 17 11.42 -27.32 -16.49
N LEU A 18 12.33 -28.17 -15.99
CA LEU A 18 12.42 -28.50 -14.57
C LEU A 18 12.91 -27.32 -13.72
N ALA A 19 13.81 -26.47 -14.22
CA ALA A 19 14.23 -25.25 -13.54
C ALA A 19 13.11 -24.20 -13.49
N LEU A 20 12.34 -24.06 -14.57
CA LEU A 20 11.18 -23.17 -14.64
C LEU A 20 10.00 -23.66 -13.77
N LEU A 21 9.84 -24.97 -13.58
CA LEU A 21 8.82 -25.54 -12.69
C LEU A 21 9.13 -25.39 -11.18
N THR A 22 10.34 -24.98 -10.80
CA THR A 22 10.68 -24.70 -9.40
C THR A 22 10.49 -23.25 -8.97
N PHE A 23 10.06 -22.37 -9.89
CA PHE A 23 9.62 -21.01 -9.58
C PHE A 23 8.09 -20.90 -9.59
N THR A 24 7.39 -21.86 -8.99
CA THR A 24 6.14 -21.52 -8.33
C THR A 24 6.49 -20.82 -7.03
N VAL A 25 6.91 -19.56 -7.14
CA VAL A 25 6.75 -18.61 -6.03
C VAL A 25 5.25 -18.42 -5.89
N VAL A 26 4.59 -19.40 -5.26
CA VAL A 26 3.36 -19.14 -4.54
C VAL A 26 3.80 -18.17 -3.45
N GLY A 27 3.68 -16.89 -3.73
CA GLY A 27 3.77 -15.87 -2.71
C GLY A 27 2.71 -16.21 -1.69
N ILE A 28 3.12 -16.84 -0.57
CA ILE A 28 2.32 -16.86 0.64
C ILE A 28 2.43 -15.43 1.16
N ALA A 29 1.71 -14.50 0.53
CA ALA A 29 1.41 -13.24 1.15
C ALA A 29 0.63 -13.61 2.42
N GLY A 30 1.22 -13.37 3.60
CA GLY A 30 0.45 -13.48 4.83
C GLY A 30 -0.76 -12.54 4.75
N THR A 31 -1.78 -12.80 5.56
CA THR A 31 -2.90 -11.87 5.68
C THR A 31 -2.37 -10.56 6.27
N PRO A 32 -2.68 -9.39 5.66
CA PRO A 32 -2.34 -8.10 6.26
C PRO A 32 -2.91 -8.01 7.67
N SER A 33 -2.28 -7.24 8.53
CA SER A 33 -2.82 -6.96 9.86
C SER A 33 -3.46 -5.58 9.89
N LEU A 34 -4.36 -5.36 10.83
CA LEU A 34 -5.01 -4.09 11.08
C LEU A 34 -4.73 -3.71 12.54
N SER A 35 -4.28 -2.49 12.76
CA SER A 35 -4.03 -1.90 14.07
C SER A 35 -4.83 -0.62 14.23
N ALA A 36 -5.29 -0.38 15.45
CA ALA A 36 -5.93 0.87 15.82
C ALA A 36 -5.05 1.58 16.85
N THR A 37 -4.75 2.85 16.62
CA THR A 37 -3.92 3.67 17.51
C THR A 37 -4.72 4.87 17.96
N GLU A 38 -4.78 5.10 19.27
CA GLU A 38 -5.38 6.31 19.83
C GLU A 38 -4.59 7.54 19.37
N PHE A 39 -5.30 8.60 18.98
CA PHE A 39 -4.70 9.88 18.61
C PHE A 39 -5.54 11.06 19.10
N ASP A 40 -4.91 12.22 19.30
CA ASP A 40 -5.58 13.46 19.64
C ASP A 40 -5.75 14.31 18.36
N PRO A 41 -6.99 14.57 17.89
CA PRO A 41 -7.21 15.34 16.67
C PRO A 41 -6.65 16.76 16.77
N GLY A 42 -6.55 17.35 17.97
CA GLY A 42 -6.01 18.70 18.16
C GLY A 42 -4.50 18.80 17.92
N THR A 43 -3.75 17.70 18.06
CA THR A 43 -2.27 17.69 17.96
C THR A 43 -1.71 16.73 16.92
N ASP A 44 -2.42 15.66 16.60
CA ASP A 44 -1.98 14.56 15.73
C ASP A 44 -2.63 14.66 14.34
N HIS A 45 -2.51 15.83 13.70
CA HIS A 45 -3.18 16.14 12.43
C HIS A 45 -2.85 15.16 11.29
N GLY A 46 -1.67 14.55 11.34
CA GLY A 46 -1.25 13.55 10.36
C GLY A 46 -2.14 12.32 10.32
N GLU A 47 -2.77 11.95 11.44
CA GLU A 47 -3.70 10.82 11.49
C GLU A 47 -5.03 11.16 10.78
N LEU A 48 -5.54 12.37 10.95
CA LEU A 48 -6.71 12.87 10.22
C LEU A 48 -6.45 12.94 8.71
N ALA A 49 -5.24 13.34 8.32
CA ALA A 49 -4.83 13.43 6.92
C ALA A 49 -4.72 12.08 6.20
N THR A 50 -4.81 10.94 6.91
CA THR A 50 -4.88 9.61 6.29
C THR A 50 -6.27 9.27 5.77
N ALA A 51 -7.29 10.04 6.16
CA ALA A 51 -8.66 9.83 5.69
C ALA A 51 -8.77 10.09 4.18
N PRO A 52 -9.53 9.27 3.45
CA PRO A 52 -9.58 9.34 1.99
C PRO A 52 -10.19 10.63 1.44
N SER A 53 -10.98 11.35 2.24
CA SER A 53 -11.58 12.64 1.90
C SER A 53 -10.70 13.84 2.26
N VAL A 54 -9.53 13.63 2.88
CA VAL A 54 -8.59 14.69 3.26
C VAL A 54 -7.38 14.65 2.34
N HIS A 55 -7.07 15.79 1.72
CA HIS A 55 -5.82 15.98 0.98
C HIS A 55 -4.78 16.65 1.86
N ASP A 56 -3.68 15.94 2.14
CA ASP A 56 -2.50 16.53 2.76
C ASP A 56 -1.68 17.30 1.71
N ALA A 57 -1.80 18.63 1.68
CA ALA A 57 -1.06 19.47 0.73
C ALA A 57 0.41 19.69 1.16
N ASP A 58 0.73 19.42 2.43
CA ASP A 58 2.08 19.55 2.99
C ASP A 58 2.96 18.34 2.62
N ASN A 59 2.37 17.15 2.58
CA ASN A 59 3.06 15.87 2.28
C ASN A 59 2.67 15.23 0.93
N GLY A 60 1.58 15.69 0.31
CA GLY A 60 1.09 15.19 -0.97
C GLY A 60 1.92 15.65 -2.17
N SER A 61 1.71 15.01 -3.33
CA SER A 61 2.13 15.64 -4.59
C SER A 61 1.23 16.86 -4.78
N PRO A 62 1.78 18.08 -4.76
CA PRO A 62 0.95 19.28 -4.76
C PRO A 62 0.13 19.33 -6.06
N PRO A 63 -1.07 19.90 -6.04
CA PRO A 63 -1.60 20.47 -7.27
C PRO A 63 -0.57 21.48 -7.79
N ALA A 64 -0.37 21.54 -9.11
CA ALA A 64 0.68 22.38 -9.69
C ALA A 64 0.50 23.87 -9.29
N ASP A 65 1.61 24.61 -9.33
CA ASP A 65 1.81 25.91 -8.67
C ASP A 65 0.61 26.89 -8.73
N GLU A 66 0.02 27.15 -9.90
CA GLU A 66 -1.10 28.11 -10.03
C GLU A 66 -2.34 27.75 -9.20
N ILE A 67 -2.58 26.45 -9.02
CA ILE A 67 -3.72 25.99 -8.24
C ILE A 67 -3.40 26.01 -6.76
N ARG A 68 -2.18 25.63 -6.37
CA ARG A 68 -1.73 25.79 -4.99
C ARG A 68 -1.84 27.24 -4.56
N ASP A 69 -1.39 28.18 -5.39
CA ASP A 69 -1.51 29.61 -5.12
C ASP A 69 -2.98 30.03 -4.97
N ALA A 70 -3.87 29.55 -5.84
CA ALA A 70 -5.30 29.81 -5.74
C ALA A 70 -5.92 29.28 -4.43
N PHE A 71 -5.49 28.11 -3.98
CA PHE A 71 -5.88 27.53 -2.69
C PHE A 71 -5.34 28.33 -1.51
N GLU A 72 -4.07 28.71 -1.52
CA GLU A 72 -3.46 29.51 -0.44
C GLU A 72 -4.16 30.88 -0.31
N VAL A 73 -4.55 31.48 -1.44
CA VAL A 73 -5.39 32.69 -1.45
C VAL A 73 -6.77 32.40 -0.86
N ALA A 74 -7.46 31.35 -1.30
CA ALA A 74 -8.78 31.01 -0.77
C ALA A 74 -8.74 30.66 0.72
N ALA A 75 -7.73 29.94 1.19
CA ALA A 75 -7.53 29.63 2.61
C ALA A 75 -7.34 30.89 3.46
N THR A 76 -6.66 31.91 2.91
CA THR A 76 -6.41 33.18 3.61
C THR A 76 -7.62 34.13 3.55
N ASP A 77 -8.23 34.25 2.38
CA ASP A 77 -9.25 35.26 2.06
C ASP A 77 -10.69 34.70 2.12
N GLY A 78 -10.84 33.39 2.31
CA GLY A 78 -12.09 32.62 2.26
C GLY A 78 -12.58 32.31 0.84
N TYR A 79 -11.96 32.91 -0.18
CA TYR A 79 -12.46 32.87 -1.55
C TYR A 79 -11.36 33.17 -2.57
N TYR A 80 -11.38 32.46 -3.70
CA TYR A 80 -10.60 32.78 -4.89
C TYR A 80 -11.46 32.69 -6.15
N GLU A 81 -11.30 33.65 -7.06
CA GLU A 81 -11.85 33.61 -8.41
C GLU A 81 -10.76 34.02 -9.39
N GLY A 82 -10.53 33.18 -10.40
CA GLY A 82 -9.49 33.45 -11.39
C GLY A 82 -9.59 32.57 -12.64
N THR A 83 -8.62 32.76 -13.52
CA THR A 83 -8.48 31.96 -14.74
C THR A 83 -7.23 31.12 -14.63
N ILE A 84 -7.37 29.81 -14.81
CA ILE A 84 -6.26 28.85 -14.79
C ILE A 84 -6.31 28.02 -16.07
N ASP A 85 -5.21 28.08 -16.82
CA ASP A 85 -5.13 27.46 -18.14
C ASP A 85 -5.32 25.94 -18.03
N ASN A 86 -6.26 25.40 -18.83
CA ASN A 86 -6.61 23.98 -18.83
C ASN A 86 -7.01 23.41 -17.46
N ALA A 87 -7.65 24.22 -16.59
CA ALA A 87 -8.04 23.79 -15.25
C ALA A 87 -8.79 22.44 -15.24
N SER A 88 -9.79 22.31 -16.09
CA SER A 88 -10.65 21.12 -16.24
C SER A 88 -9.95 19.87 -16.80
N GLY A 89 -8.79 20.01 -17.43
CA GLY A 89 -8.02 18.92 -18.04
C GLY A 89 -6.80 18.50 -17.24
N THR A 90 -6.15 19.46 -16.56
CA THR A 90 -4.94 19.24 -15.76
C THR A 90 -5.27 18.79 -14.34
N TYR A 91 -6.39 19.27 -13.78
CA TYR A 91 -6.70 19.11 -12.37
C TYR A 91 -8.00 18.34 -12.16
N SER A 92 -7.94 17.03 -12.41
CA SER A 92 -9.05 16.12 -12.06
C SER A 92 -9.40 16.13 -10.57
N PHE A 93 -8.49 16.58 -9.72
CA PHE A 93 -8.71 16.68 -8.29
C PHE A 93 -9.76 17.74 -7.90
N ILE A 94 -9.89 18.82 -8.70
CA ILE A 94 -10.91 19.86 -8.50
C ILE A 94 -12.24 19.46 -9.13
N ARG A 95 -12.19 18.65 -10.19
CA ARG A 95 -13.37 18.30 -10.99
C ARG A 95 -14.09 17.02 -10.55
N ASP A 96 -13.36 16.05 -9.99
CA ASP A 96 -13.87 14.69 -9.75
C ASP A 96 -14.04 14.37 -8.23
N ASP A 97 -14.32 15.37 -7.39
CA ASP A 97 -14.90 15.22 -6.03
C ASP A 97 -14.18 14.27 -5.06
N ARG A 98 -12.85 14.15 -5.11
CA ARG A 98 -12.18 13.15 -4.25
C ARG A 98 -11.85 13.63 -2.84
N TYR A 99 -11.69 14.93 -2.66
CA TYR A 99 -11.31 15.49 -1.37
C TYR A 99 -12.26 16.62 -1.03
N GLU A 100 -12.85 16.51 0.16
CA GLU A 100 -13.75 17.48 0.76
C GLU A 100 -12.98 18.44 1.67
N PHE A 101 -11.80 18.00 2.14
CA PHE A 101 -10.95 18.74 3.05
C PHE A 101 -9.50 18.80 2.55
N VAL A 102 -8.82 19.90 2.85
CA VAL A 102 -7.39 20.11 2.58
C VAL A 102 -6.67 20.50 3.86
N LEU A 103 -5.57 19.81 4.17
CA LEU A 103 -4.62 20.21 5.21
C LEU A 103 -3.50 21.03 4.55
N VAL A 104 -3.37 22.30 4.94
CA VAL A 104 -2.30 23.19 4.48
C VAL A 104 -1.77 24.01 5.64
N ASP A 105 -0.44 24.06 5.79
CA ASP A 105 0.25 24.78 6.87
C ASP A 105 -0.27 24.41 8.28
N GLY A 106 -0.71 23.17 8.46
CA GLY A 106 -1.24 22.66 9.74
C GLY A 106 -2.67 23.09 10.09
N ALA A 107 -3.43 23.65 9.14
CA ALA A 107 -4.85 23.96 9.30
C ALA A 107 -5.68 23.19 8.27
N PHE A 108 -6.90 22.79 8.68
CA PHE A 108 -7.84 22.09 7.82
C PHE A 108 -8.83 23.07 7.21
N TYR A 109 -9.09 22.92 5.92
CA TYR A 109 -10.07 23.71 5.19
C TYR A 109 -11.04 22.78 4.49
N GLU A 110 -12.33 23.01 4.68
CA GLU A 110 -13.36 22.49 3.78
C GLU A 110 -13.26 23.26 2.47
N PHE A 111 -13.28 22.55 1.36
CA PHE A 111 -13.02 23.11 0.04
C PHE A 111 -14.16 22.78 -0.91
N GLU A 112 -14.73 23.83 -1.50
CA GLU A 112 -15.59 23.71 -2.67
C GLU A 112 -14.92 24.40 -3.85
N ALA A 113 -14.98 23.76 -5.02
CA ALA A 113 -14.55 24.42 -6.24
C ALA A 113 -15.44 24.14 -7.42
N ASP A 114 -15.65 25.22 -8.18
CA ASP A 114 -16.38 25.21 -9.43
C ASP A 114 -15.41 25.54 -10.58
N VAL A 115 -15.38 24.66 -11.58
CA VAL A 115 -14.51 24.81 -12.74
C VAL A 115 -15.35 24.85 -14.01
N ASP A 116 -15.42 26.02 -14.63
CA ASP A 116 -16.06 26.24 -15.94
C ASP A 116 -15.00 26.56 -17.01
N GLY A 117 -14.53 25.53 -17.69
CA GLY A 117 -13.48 25.63 -18.71
C GLY A 117 -12.12 26.00 -18.13
N GLU A 118 -11.79 27.29 -18.21
CA GLU A 118 -10.58 27.91 -17.66
C GLU A 118 -10.89 28.78 -16.43
N SER A 119 -12.17 29.06 -16.14
CA SER A 119 -12.59 29.78 -14.94
C SER A 119 -12.58 28.84 -13.75
N VAL A 120 -11.99 29.29 -12.64
CA VAL A 120 -11.93 28.53 -11.39
C VAL A 120 -12.39 29.43 -10.26
N VAL A 121 -13.38 28.95 -9.52
CA VAL A 121 -13.84 29.53 -8.25
C VAL A 121 -13.53 28.53 -7.16
N ILE A 122 -12.94 29.00 -6.07
CA ILE A 122 -12.62 28.20 -4.89
C ILE A 122 -13.17 28.92 -3.67
N GLU A 123 -13.93 28.19 -2.86
CA GLU A 123 -14.32 28.61 -1.51
C GLU A 123 -13.60 27.72 -0.51
N ALA A 124 -13.06 28.33 0.54
CA ALA A 124 -12.38 27.59 1.60
C ALA A 124 -12.83 28.09 2.97
N GLU A 125 -13.33 27.18 3.79
CA GLU A 125 -13.72 27.46 5.17
C GLU A 125 -12.80 26.69 6.12
N GLU A 126 -12.13 27.40 7.04
CA GLU A 126 -11.30 26.76 8.06
C GLU A 126 -12.16 25.90 9.01
N ARG A 127 -11.73 24.66 9.22
CA ARG A 127 -12.37 23.69 10.11
C ARG A 127 -11.46 23.42 11.29
N THR A 128 -12.02 23.31 12.49
CA THR A 128 -11.22 22.85 13.64
C THR A 128 -10.94 21.36 13.49
N PRO A 129 -9.75 20.89 13.94
CA PRO A 129 -9.41 19.47 13.84
C PRO A 129 -10.42 18.55 14.53
N GLU A 130 -10.99 18.98 15.66
CA GLU A 130 -12.00 18.20 16.40
C GLU A 130 -13.31 18.09 15.62
N SER A 131 -13.77 19.19 15.01
CA SER A 131 -14.98 19.17 14.19
C SER A 131 -14.81 18.29 12.96
N LEU A 132 -13.61 18.29 12.37
CA LEU A 132 -13.28 17.42 11.24
C LEU A 132 -13.23 15.95 11.69
N ALA A 133 -12.60 15.66 12.84
CA ALA A 133 -12.53 14.31 13.39
C ALA A 133 -13.93 13.74 13.65
N ASP A 134 -14.84 14.53 14.21
CA ASP A 134 -16.23 14.14 14.44
C ASP A 134 -16.99 13.81 13.15
N GLU A 135 -16.68 14.52 12.07
CA GLU A 135 -17.31 14.35 10.77
C GLU A 135 -16.77 13.11 10.03
N LEU A 136 -15.48 12.85 10.13
CA LEU A 136 -14.81 11.72 9.48
C LEU A 136 -14.93 10.41 10.26
N ALA A 137 -15.09 10.49 11.58
CA ALA A 137 -15.11 9.32 12.45
C ALA A 137 -16.41 8.52 12.32
N VAL A 138 -16.27 7.20 12.37
CA VAL A 138 -17.40 6.28 12.54
C VAL A 138 -17.42 5.81 13.99
N SER A 139 -18.61 5.68 14.59
CA SER A 139 -18.72 5.14 15.95
C SER A 139 -18.27 3.68 16.03
N LEU A 140 -17.69 3.26 17.15
CA LEU A 140 -17.19 1.90 17.37
C LEU A 140 -18.23 0.79 17.08
N GLU A 141 -19.51 1.06 17.37
CA GLU A 141 -20.63 0.15 17.08
C GLU A 141 -20.86 -0.08 15.58
N ASN A 142 -20.51 0.90 14.74
CA ASN A 142 -20.67 0.86 13.29
C ASN A 142 -19.36 0.53 12.56
N ALA A 143 -18.23 0.50 13.27
CA ALA A 143 -16.95 0.07 12.72
C ALA A 143 -16.97 -1.40 12.29
N ALA A 144 -16.15 -1.74 11.29
CA ALA A 144 -15.97 -3.12 10.85
C ALA A 144 -15.45 -4.02 11.99
N GLU A 145 -15.84 -5.31 11.99
CA GLU A 145 -15.49 -6.24 13.08
C GLU A 145 -13.98 -6.32 13.37
N PRO A 146 -13.07 -6.42 12.37
CA PRO A 146 -11.63 -6.46 12.64
C PRO A 146 -11.11 -5.16 13.26
N THR A 147 -11.73 -4.03 12.93
CA THR A 147 -11.41 -2.72 13.52
C THR A 147 -11.86 -2.66 14.97
N ARG A 148 -13.09 -3.10 15.25
CA ARG A 148 -13.60 -3.15 16.63
C ARG A 148 -12.74 -4.06 17.50
N GLU A 149 -12.39 -5.24 17.01
CA GLU A 149 -11.51 -6.18 17.72
C GLU A 149 -10.11 -5.56 17.98
N ALA A 150 -9.54 -4.85 17.00
CA ALA A 150 -8.24 -4.19 17.18
C ALA A 150 -8.27 -3.09 18.25
N ILE A 151 -9.38 -2.33 18.34
CA ILE A 151 -9.58 -1.30 19.37
C ILE A 151 -9.79 -1.93 20.75
N GLU A 152 -10.69 -2.91 20.86
CA GLU A 152 -11.05 -3.54 22.13
C GLU A 152 -9.89 -4.33 22.75
N THR A 153 -9.07 -4.99 21.92
CA THR A 153 -7.93 -5.78 22.38
C THR A 153 -6.65 -4.97 22.51
N GLY A 154 -6.51 -3.87 21.77
CA GLY A 154 -5.27 -3.11 21.63
C GLY A 154 -4.16 -3.85 20.86
N ASP A 155 -4.45 -5.03 20.33
CA ASP A 155 -3.50 -5.86 19.58
C ASP A 155 -3.83 -5.83 18.07
N PRO A 156 -2.83 -5.91 17.17
CA PRO A 156 -3.11 -6.00 15.74
C PRO A 156 -3.93 -7.26 15.40
N VAL A 157 -4.98 -7.11 14.58
CA VAL A 157 -5.89 -8.19 14.16
C VAL A 157 -5.59 -8.61 12.72
N GLU A 158 -5.86 -9.86 12.34
CA GLU A 158 -5.73 -10.29 10.95
C GLU A 158 -6.86 -9.72 10.09
N TYR A 159 -6.53 -9.11 8.96
CA TYR A 159 -7.48 -8.46 8.07
C TYR A 159 -7.40 -9.07 6.66
N PRO A 160 -8.43 -9.80 6.20
CA PRO A 160 -8.39 -10.50 4.91
C PRO A 160 -8.65 -9.61 3.68
N GLY A 161 -8.89 -8.30 3.86
CA GLY A 161 -8.95 -7.35 2.74
C GLY A 161 -10.32 -7.18 2.07
N SER A 162 -11.41 -7.68 2.66
CA SER A 162 -12.75 -7.64 2.05
C SER A 162 -13.67 -6.52 2.53
N ASP A 163 -13.37 -5.92 3.68
CA ASP A 163 -14.33 -5.08 4.40
C ASP A 163 -13.83 -3.63 4.42
N GLY A 164 -14.68 -2.67 4.03
CA GLY A 164 -14.30 -1.25 3.89
C GLY A 164 -13.52 -0.73 5.10
N LEU A 165 -12.24 -0.40 4.88
CA LEU A 165 -11.39 0.17 5.91
C LEU A 165 -12.02 1.47 6.40
N THR A 166 -12.30 1.52 7.69
CA THR A 166 -12.77 2.71 8.37
C THR A 166 -11.55 3.38 8.99
N PRO A 167 -11.00 4.44 8.37
CA PRO A 167 -9.69 4.99 8.74
C PRO A 167 -9.71 5.64 10.13
N ILE A 168 -10.86 6.17 10.56
CA ILE A 168 -11.01 6.87 11.83
C ILE A 168 -12.25 6.33 12.55
N VAL A 169 -12.08 5.92 13.82
CA VAL A 169 -13.16 5.44 14.69
C VAL A 169 -13.19 6.25 15.98
N VAL A 170 -14.39 6.51 16.50
CA VAL A 170 -14.59 7.17 17.80
C VAL A 170 -15.29 6.25 18.79
N ASP A 171 -14.78 6.19 20.02
CA ASP A 171 -15.39 5.51 21.16
C ASP A 171 -15.30 6.37 22.43
N ASP A 172 -16.44 6.69 23.03
CA ASP A 172 -16.56 7.53 24.24
C ASP A 172 -15.70 8.82 24.23
N GLY A 173 -15.60 9.47 23.05
CA GLY A 173 -14.81 10.69 22.85
C GLY A 173 -13.31 10.47 22.62
N THR A 174 -12.87 9.21 22.49
CA THR A 174 -11.50 8.83 22.12
C THR A 174 -11.45 8.46 20.65
N TYR A 175 -10.50 9.02 19.90
CA TYR A 175 -10.35 8.75 18.46
C TYR A 175 -9.24 7.74 18.20
N TYR A 176 -9.47 6.88 17.22
CA TYR A 176 -8.56 5.81 16.81
C TYR A 176 -8.30 5.87 15.31
N ALA A 177 -7.03 5.95 14.94
CA ALA A 177 -6.57 5.84 13.57
C ALA A 177 -6.31 4.37 13.23
N VAL A 178 -6.90 3.91 12.13
CA VAL A 178 -6.89 2.50 11.73
C VAL A 178 -5.95 2.32 10.56
N THR A 179 -4.89 1.56 10.81
CA THR A 179 -3.79 1.39 9.86
C THR A 179 -3.58 -0.07 9.50
N LEU A 180 -3.19 -0.31 8.24
CA LEU A 180 -2.79 -1.63 7.79
C LEU A 180 -1.33 -1.89 8.16
N GLY A 181 -1.12 -2.89 9.02
CA GLY A 181 0.18 -3.43 9.35
C GLY A 181 0.70 -4.44 8.33
N PRO A 182 2.00 -4.77 8.38
CA PRO A 182 2.59 -5.81 7.54
C PRO A 182 1.91 -7.16 7.77
N PRO A 183 1.95 -8.07 6.78
CA PRO A 183 1.25 -9.34 6.87
C PRO A 183 1.74 -10.18 8.05
N LYS A 184 0.81 -10.65 8.89
CA LYS A 184 1.13 -11.59 9.97
C LYS A 184 1.47 -12.93 9.34
N HIS A 185 2.71 -13.37 9.52
CA HIS A 185 3.07 -14.75 9.27
C HIS A 185 2.47 -15.59 10.39
N GLY A 186 1.28 -16.14 10.16
CA GLY A 186 0.68 -17.13 11.04
C GLY A 186 1.73 -18.19 11.38
N SER A 187 2.08 -18.28 12.67
CA SER A 187 3.01 -19.24 13.21
C SER A 187 2.40 -20.63 13.14
N ASN A 188 2.35 -21.21 11.95
CA ASN A 188 2.13 -22.63 11.75
C ASN A 188 3.48 -23.34 11.94
N PRO A 189 3.66 -24.21 12.95
CA PRO A 189 4.91 -24.96 13.13
C PRO A 189 5.17 -26.02 12.04
N LEU A 190 4.38 -26.05 10.96
CA LEU A 190 4.48 -27.04 9.88
C LEU A 190 5.28 -26.56 8.65
N SER A 191 5.69 -25.29 8.57
CA SER A 191 6.50 -24.76 7.46
C SER A 191 8.01 -24.73 7.73
N GLY A 192 8.45 -25.04 8.96
CA GLY A 192 9.88 -25.24 9.29
C GLY A 192 10.51 -26.48 8.62
N GLY A 193 9.72 -27.34 8.01
CA GLY A 193 10.18 -28.59 7.38
C GLY A 193 10.59 -28.48 5.91
N VAL A 194 10.09 -27.51 5.14
CA VAL A 194 10.24 -27.56 3.66
C VAL A 194 11.51 -26.85 3.16
N VAL A 195 12.07 -25.91 3.92
CA VAL A 195 13.29 -25.18 3.50
C VAL A 195 14.57 -26.02 3.71
N LEU A 196 14.55 -27.03 4.59
CA LEU A 196 15.73 -27.88 4.82
C LEU A 196 15.86 -29.04 3.81
N PHE A 197 14.79 -29.44 3.11
CA PHE A 197 14.89 -30.49 2.10
C PHE A 197 15.43 -30.00 0.75
N SER A 198 15.19 -28.73 0.38
CA SER A 198 15.64 -28.18 -0.90
C SER A 198 17.15 -27.88 -0.92
N ALA A 199 17.72 -27.43 0.20
CA ALA A 199 19.17 -27.23 0.32
C ALA A 199 19.93 -28.56 0.38
N GLY A 200 19.41 -29.56 1.10
CA GLY A 200 20.04 -30.89 1.21
C GLY A 200 20.10 -31.65 -0.11
N ALA A 201 19.01 -31.64 -0.89
CA ALA A 201 18.94 -32.34 -2.17
C ALA A 201 19.87 -31.73 -3.24
N LEU A 202 20.04 -30.41 -3.24
CA LEU A 202 20.90 -29.70 -4.19
C LEU A 202 22.39 -30.00 -3.93
N VAL A 203 22.81 -30.08 -2.67
CA VAL A 203 24.20 -30.42 -2.31
C VAL A 203 24.53 -31.88 -2.69
N VAL A 204 23.61 -32.82 -2.48
CA VAL A 204 23.81 -34.23 -2.86
C VAL A 204 23.88 -34.39 -4.39
N ALA A 205 23.05 -33.66 -5.14
CA ALA A 205 23.08 -33.69 -6.61
C ALA A 205 24.38 -33.12 -7.20
N ILE A 206 24.90 -32.02 -6.63
CA ILE A 206 26.17 -31.42 -7.07
C ILE A 206 27.36 -32.34 -6.72
N ALA A 207 27.35 -32.97 -5.54
CA ALA A 207 28.37 -33.94 -5.15
C ALA A 207 28.37 -35.18 -6.07
N ALA A 208 27.20 -35.72 -6.41
CA ALA A 208 27.09 -36.86 -7.32
C ALA A 208 27.60 -36.53 -8.74
N LEU A 209 27.31 -35.33 -9.25
CA LEU A 209 27.77 -34.89 -10.57
C LEU A 209 29.28 -34.62 -10.64
N THR A 210 29.86 -34.06 -9.57
CA THR A 210 31.30 -33.80 -9.51
C THR A 210 32.12 -35.09 -9.37
N VAL A 211 31.66 -36.04 -8.55
CA VAL A 211 32.30 -37.35 -8.40
C VAL A 211 32.17 -38.19 -9.68
N GLY A 212 30.97 -38.23 -10.28
CA GLY A 212 30.74 -38.95 -11.54
C GLY A 212 31.54 -38.36 -12.71
N GLY A 213 31.63 -37.03 -12.79
CA GLY A 213 32.42 -36.32 -13.81
C GLY A 213 33.92 -36.55 -13.68
N CYS A 214 34.46 -36.56 -12.45
CA CYS A 214 35.88 -36.85 -12.22
C CYS A 214 36.24 -38.31 -12.55
N TRP A 215 35.35 -39.26 -12.26
CA TRP A 215 35.59 -40.68 -12.55
C TRP A 215 35.61 -40.96 -14.07
N LEU A 216 34.69 -40.36 -14.82
CA LEU A 216 34.66 -40.44 -16.29
C LEU A 216 35.88 -39.79 -16.96
N ARG A 217 36.42 -38.71 -16.38
CA ARG A 217 37.60 -38.02 -16.92
C ARG A 217 38.88 -38.82 -16.69
N ARG A 218 39.02 -39.50 -15.55
CA ARG A 218 40.15 -40.40 -15.27
C ARG A 218 40.19 -41.60 -16.21
N ARG A 219 39.04 -42.20 -16.53
CA ARG A 219 38.98 -43.35 -17.44
C ARG A 219 39.46 -43.03 -18.86
N ARG A 220 39.22 -41.80 -19.33
CA ARG A 220 39.66 -41.35 -20.67
C ARG A 220 41.12 -40.92 -20.75
N GLN A 221 41.83 -40.86 -19.64
CA GLN A 221 43.28 -40.54 -19.60
C GLN A 221 44.14 -41.79 -19.40
N ALA A 222 43.51 -42.96 -19.19
CA ALA A 222 44.18 -44.23 -18.99
C ALA A 222 44.11 -45.17 -20.22
N ASP A 223 43.45 -44.73 -21.29
CA ASP A 223 43.45 -45.31 -22.63
C ASP A 223 44.18 -44.35 -23.58
#